data_AF-A0A6J3IZL8-F1
#
_entry.id   AF-A0A6J3IZL8-F1
#
_cell.length_a   1.000
_cell.length_b   1.000
_cell.length_c   1.000
_cell.angle_alpha   90.00
_cell.angle_beta   90.00
_cell.angle_gamma   90.00
#
_symmetry.space_group_name_H-M   'P 1'
#
loop_
_entity.id
_entity.type
_entity.pdbx_description
1 polymer ?
#
loop_
_entity_poly.entity_id
_entity_poly.type
_entity_poly.pdbx_seq_one_letter_code
_entity_poly.pdbx_strand_id
1 'polypeptide(L)'
;MEYIQQFVKDFTSDDLLQLLMSCPQVELIQCLIKELNEKQPSLSFGLAILHLFSVDMKKIGIKLLQEINKGGKDAVESLMINDSFCSIEMWQEVASICLQNGFDKLSNDIMSILRSQAAVTEISEEDDAVNLMEHVFW
;
A
#
# COMPACT_ATOMS: atom_id res chain seq x y z
N MET A 1 11.35 15.52 12.56
CA MET A 1 10.81 14.39 11.80
C MET A 1 11.70 13.16 11.93
N GLU A 2 13.01 13.25 11.64
CA GLU A 2 13.95 12.10 11.77
C GLU A 2 13.98 11.47 13.17
N TYR A 3 13.82 12.27 14.24
CA TYR A 3 13.75 11.76 15.62
C TYR A 3 12.59 10.77 15.84
N ILE A 4 11.45 10.95 15.16
CA ILE A 4 10.29 10.07 15.29
C ILE A 4 10.60 8.73 14.63
N GLN A 5 11.15 8.75 13.41
CA GLN A 5 11.55 7.53 12.70
C GLN A 5 12.63 6.74 13.45
N GLN A 6 13.55 7.42 14.13
CA GLN A 6 14.53 6.75 14.99
C GLN A 6 13.88 6.14 16.25
N PHE A 7 12.87 6.79 16.83
CA PHE A 7 12.16 6.31 18.01
C PHE A 7 11.32 5.05 17.71
N VAL A 8 10.69 5.00 16.53
CA VAL A 8 9.83 3.88 16.13
C VAL A 8 10.58 2.78 15.38
N LYS A 9 11.91 2.85 15.29
CA LYS A 9 12.70 1.89 14.51
C LYS A 9 12.57 0.44 15.00
N ASP A 10 12.39 0.27 16.30
CA ASP A 10 12.27 -1.04 16.95
C ASP A 10 10.79 -1.46 17.15
N PHE A 11 9.85 -0.68 16.62
CA PHE A 11 8.42 -0.95 16.76
C PHE A 11 8.00 -1.99 15.72
N THR A 12 7.17 -2.94 16.13
CA THR A 12 6.47 -3.83 15.20
C THR A 12 5.34 -3.08 14.49
N SER A 13 4.81 -3.67 13.42
CA SER A 13 3.60 -3.13 12.76
C SER A 13 2.44 -2.97 13.75
N ASP A 14 2.27 -3.91 14.68
CA ASP A 14 1.22 -3.84 15.70
C ASP A 14 1.45 -2.68 16.68
N ASP A 15 2.69 -2.46 17.12
CA ASP A 15 3.05 -1.32 17.99
C ASP A 15 2.75 0.02 17.30
N LEU A 16 3.04 0.10 15.99
CA LEU A 16 2.74 1.27 15.19
C LEU A 16 1.23 1.49 15.04
N LEU A 17 0.45 0.43 14.80
CA LEU A 17 -1.01 0.52 14.76
C LEU A 17 -1.59 0.96 16.12
N GLN A 18 -1.08 0.44 17.24
CA GLN A 18 -1.46 0.91 18.58
C GLN A 18 -1.09 2.37 18.82
N LEU A 19 0.04 2.84 18.28
CA LEU A 19 0.43 4.24 18.32
C LEU A 19 -0.54 5.12 17.53
N LEU A 20 -1.03 4.68 16.37
CA LEU A 20 -2.08 5.40 15.62
C LEU A 20 -3.33 5.60 16.48
N MET A 21 -3.73 4.57 17.22
CA MET A 21 -4.92 4.61 18.07
C MET A 21 -4.75 5.55 19.26
N SER A 22 -3.54 5.61 19.82
CA SER A 22 -3.22 6.44 20.99
C SER A 22 -2.95 7.89 20.61
N CYS A 23 -2.45 8.14 19.40
CA CYS A 23 -2.11 9.47 18.88
C CYS A 23 -2.50 9.61 17.40
N PRO A 24 -3.79 9.77 17.08
CA PRO A 24 -4.29 9.80 15.70
C PRO A 24 -4.08 11.16 15.01
N GLN A 25 -2.86 11.70 15.09
CA GLN A 25 -2.49 12.96 14.44
C GLN A 25 -2.06 12.69 13.00
N VAL A 26 -2.75 13.30 12.02
CA VAL A 26 -2.50 13.06 10.59
C VAL A 26 -1.03 13.31 10.24
N GLU A 27 -0.42 14.33 10.82
CA GLU A 27 0.97 14.70 10.61
C GLU A 27 1.92 13.60 11.09
N LEU A 28 1.65 13.00 12.26
CA LEU A 28 2.41 11.86 12.77
C LEU A 28 2.27 10.67 11.83
N ILE A 29 1.05 10.32 11.45
CA ILE A 29 0.80 9.18 10.55
C ILE A 29 1.51 9.40 9.22
N GLN A 30 1.46 10.62 8.68
CA GLN A 30 2.21 11.00 7.48
C GLN A 30 3.72 10.79 7.60
N CYS A 31 4.32 10.99 8.78
CA CYS A 31 5.73 10.70 9.01
C CYS A 31 6.07 9.21 8.93
N LEU A 32 5.10 8.37 9.31
CA LEU A 32 5.28 6.91 9.39
C LEU A 32 5.06 6.26 8.02
N ILE A 33 4.15 6.78 7.20
CA ILE A 33 3.79 6.24 5.88
C ILE A 33 4.63 6.81 4.73
N LYS A 34 5.23 8.00 4.87
CA LYS A 34 6.04 8.60 3.79
C LYS A 34 7.48 8.16 3.90
N GLU A 35 8.08 7.89 2.75
CA GLU A 35 9.53 7.77 2.62
C GLU A 35 10.20 9.09 3.02
N LEU A 36 11.25 9.02 3.84
CA LEU A 36 12.03 10.20 4.23
C LEU A 36 13.51 9.86 4.08
N ASN A 37 14.24 10.65 3.27
CA ASN A 37 15.69 10.52 3.10
C ASN A 37 16.13 9.10 2.70
N GLU A 38 15.50 8.52 1.67
CA GLU A 38 15.80 7.18 1.13
C GLU A 38 15.51 6.02 2.09
N LYS A 39 14.85 6.27 3.23
CA LYS A 39 14.40 5.23 4.16
C LYS A 39 12.98 4.81 3.85
N GLN A 40 12.77 3.49 3.77
CA GLN A 40 11.44 2.90 3.67
C GLN A 40 10.50 3.45 4.76
N PRO A 41 9.20 3.59 4.43
CA PRO A 41 8.17 3.90 5.40
C PRO A 41 8.23 2.95 6.60
N SER A 42 8.04 3.47 7.81
CA SER A 42 7.94 2.63 9.02
C SER A 42 6.61 1.89 9.09
N LEU A 43 5.57 2.44 8.44
CA LEU A 43 4.23 1.90 8.45
C LEU A 43 3.68 1.84 7.02
N SER A 44 3.06 0.70 6.68
CA SER A 44 2.29 0.53 5.46
C SER A 44 1.11 1.49 5.41
N PHE A 45 0.95 2.18 4.28
CA PHE A 45 -0.20 3.03 4.08
C PHE A 45 -1.49 2.22 3.95
N GLY A 46 -1.45 1.15 3.14
CA GLY A 46 -2.62 0.32 2.92
C GLY A 46 -3.12 -0.28 4.23
N LEU A 47 -2.23 -0.86 5.04
CA LEU A 47 -2.59 -1.40 6.36
C LEU A 47 -3.11 -0.31 7.30
N ALA A 48 -2.53 0.89 7.29
CA ALA A 48 -3.00 1.99 8.13
C ALA A 48 -4.44 2.39 7.77
N ILE A 49 -4.78 2.48 6.47
CA ILE A 49 -6.14 2.78 6.03
C ILE A 49 -7.10 1.67 6.44
N LEU A 50 -6.78 0.41 6.15
CA LEU A 50 -7.63 -0.73 6.51
C LEU A 50 -7.88 -0.76 8.02
N HIS A 51 -6.83 -0.60 8.82
CA HIS A 51 -6.94 -0.58 10.26
C HIS A 51 -7.84 0.56 10.76
N LEU A 52 -7.58 1.81 10.33
CA LEU A 52 -8.37 2.98 10.74
C LEU A 52 -9.86 2.84 10.39
N PHE A 53 -10.18 2.21 9.26
CA PHE A 53 -11.58 1.96 8.89
C PHE A 53 -12.22 0.82 9.70
N SER A 54 -11.47 -0.22 10.05
CA SER A 54 -11.95 -1.33 10.90
C SER A 54 -12.26 -0.92 12.34
N VAL A 55 -11.53 0.06 12.88
CA VAL A 55 -11.67 0.55 14.28
C VAL A 55 -12.50 1.84 14.41
N ASP A 56 -13.32 2.15 13.40
CA ASP A 56 -14.20 3.32 13.32
C ASP A 56 -13.50 4.70 13.40
N MET A 57 -12.20 4.76 13.12
CA MET A 57 -11.42 6.00 13.00
C MET A 57 -11.47 6.59 11.58
N LYS A 58 -12.61 6.45 10.90
CA LYS A 58 -12.82 6.82 9.49
C LYS A 58 -12.44 8.27 9.17
N LYS A 59 -12.68 9.22 10.07
CA LYS A 59 -12.35 10.63 9.86
C LYS A 59 -10.85 10.86 9.64
N ILE A 60 -9.99 10.10 10.32
CA ILE A 60 -8.54 10.20 10.16
C ILE A 60 -8.13 9.53 8.84
N GLY A 61 -8.68 8.34 8.56
CA GLY A 61 -8.47 7.65 7.28
C GLY A 61 -8.85 8.52 6.08
N ILE A 62 -10.01 9.19 6.11
CA ILE A 62 -10.45 10.13 5.07
C ILE A 62 -9.46 11.28 4.87
N LYS A 63 -8.92 11.87 5.95
CA LYS A 63 -7.89 12.92 5.84
C LYS A 63 -6.63 12.39 5.16
N LEU A 64 -6.19 11.17 5.47
CA LEU A 64 -5.04 10.56 4.83
C LEU A 64 -5.28 10.31 3.33
N LEU A 65 -6.46 9.82 2.96
CA LEU A 65 -6.85 9.66 1.55
C LEU A 65 -6.88 10.99 0.80
N GLN A 66 -7.37 12.08 1.42
CA GLN A 66 -7.33 13.42 0.83
C GLN A 66 -5.90 13.88 0.52
N GLU A 67 -4.96 13.59 1.41
CA GLU A 67 -3.57 14.02 1.26
C GLU A 67 -2.87 13.32 0.10
N ILE A 68 -3.11 12.03 -0.09
CA ILE A 68 -2.59 11.31 -1.25
C ILE A 68 -3.28 11.74 -2.54
N ASN A 69 -4.60 11.93 -2.51
CA ASN A 69 -5.35 12.34 -3.69
C ASN A 69 -4.86 13.68 -4.27
N LYS A 70 -4.27 14.55 -3.44
CA LYS A 70 -3.59 15.79 -3.89
C LYS A 70 -2.33 15.53 -4.71
N GLY A 71 -1.61 14.44 -4.43
CA GLY A 71 -0.37 14.07 -5.11
C GLY A 71 -0.57 13.47 -6.49
N GLY A 72 -1.80 13.09 -6.86
CA GLY A 72 -2.11 12.48 -8.15
C GLY A 72 -1.62 11.03 -8.28
N LYS A 73 -1.75 10.47 -9.49
CA LYS A 73 -1.51 9.05 -9.76
C LYS A 73 -0.07 8.63 -9.48
N ASP A 74 0.92 9.43 -9.85
CA ASP A 74 2.34 9.11 -9.67
C ASP A 74 2.69 8.96 -8.18
N ALA A 75 2.10 9.78 -7.31
CA ALA A 75 2.29 9.68 -5.86
C ALA A 75 1.65 8.40 -5.30
N VAL A 76 0.49 8.01 -5.82
CA VAL A 76 -0.18 6.75 -5.46
C VAL A 76 0.65 5.55 -5.90
N GLU A 77 1.17 5.58 -7.12
CA GLU A 77 1.99 4.51 -7.69
C GLU A 77 3.30 4.32 -6.92
N SER A 78 4.03 5.40 -6.66
CA SER A 78 5.24 5.35 -5.83
C SER A 78 4.96 4.79 -4.44
N LEU A 79 3.85 5.20 -3.82
CA LEU A 79 3.45 4.67 -2.52
C LEU A 79 3.16 3.17 -2.57
N MET A 80 2.40 2.71 -3.58
CA MET A 80 2.06 1.29 -3.73
C MET A 80 3.29 0.42 -3.99
N ILE A 81 4.24 0.90 -4.81
CA ILE A 81 5.50 0.19 -5.08
C ILE A 81 6.35 0.06 -3.81
N ASN A 82 6.35 1.09 -2.97
CA ASN A 82 7.13 1.12 -1.74
C ASN A 82 6.44 0.46 -0.54
N ASP A 83 5.16 0.08 -0.64
CA ASP A 83 4.37 -0.52 0.43
C ASP A 83 4.43 -2.05 0.36
N SER A 84 5.58 -2.62 0.72
CA SER A 84 5.85 -4.06 0.66
C SER A 84 5.01 -4.92 1.60
N PHE A 85 4.35 -4.31 2.59
CA PHE A 85 3.53 -5.01 3.58
C PHE A 85 2.04 -5.07 3.20
N CYS A 86 1.61 -4.36 2.16
CA CYS A 86 0.24 -4.37 1.69
C CYS A 86 0.09 -5.23 0.42
N SER A 87 -0.67 -6.32 0.51
CA SER A 87 -0.90 -7.21 -0.64
C SER A 87 -1.79 -6.58 -1.71
N ILE A 88 -1.86 -7.22 -2.88
CA ILE A 88 -2.76 -6.81 -3.97
C ILE A 88 -4.22 -6.79 -3.48
N GLU A 89 -4.65 -7.83 -2.75
CA GLU A 89 -6.01 -7.94 -2.20
C GLU A 89 -6.31 -6.81 -1.21
N MET A 90 -5.34 -6.47 -0.35
CA MET A 90 -5.45 -5.35 0.58
C MET A 90 -5.58 -4.02 -0.16
N TRP A 91 -4.80 -3.80 -1.22
CA TRP A 91 -4.94 -2.61 -2.06
C TRP A 91 -6.28 -2.54 -2.82
N GLN A 92 -6.86 -3.68 -3.20
CA GLN A 92 -8.22 -3.73 -3.75
C GLN A 92 -9.26 -3.33 -2.69
N GLU A 93 -9.07 -3.74 -1.44
CA GLU A 93 -9.93 -3.32 -0.33
C GLU A 93 -9.81 -1.82 -0.06
N VAL A 94 -8.58 -1.27 -0.09
CA VAL A 94 -8.35 0.19 -0.04
C VAL A 94 -9.05 0.90 -1.20
N ALA A 95 -9.01 0.38 -2.42
CA ALA A 95 -9.72 0.95 -3.56
C ALA A 95 -11.25 0.94 -3.35
N SER A 96 -11.80 -0.11 -2.73
CA SER A 96 -13.22 -0.17 -2.33
C SER A 96 -13.57 0.89 -1.29
N ILE A 97 -12.73 1.07 -0.27
CA ILE A 97 -12.87 2.13 0.72
C ILE A 97 -12.86 3.51 0.05
N CYS A 98 -11.93 3.77 -0.87
CA CYS A 98 -11.87 5.01 -1.64
C CYS A 98 -13.20 5.28 -2.37
N LEU A 99 -13.71 4.28 -3.09
CA LEU A 99 -14.97 4.40 -3.84
C LEU A 99 -16.16 4.70 -2.92
N GLN A 100 -16.28 3.98 -1.81
CA GLN A 100 -17.36 4.17 -0.82
C GLN A 100 -17.35 5.55 -0.16
N ASN A 101 -16.22 6.24 -0.18
CA ASN A 101 -16.04 7.55 0.45
C ASN A 101 -15.91 8.70 -0.57
N GLY A 102 -16.28 8.47 -1.84
CA GLY A 102 -16.30 9.50 -2.89
C GLY A 102 -14.93 9.88 -3.45
N PHE A 103 -13.93 9.01 -3.29
CA PHE A 103 -12.61 9.13 -3.91
C PHE A 103 -12.52 8.27 -5.18
N ASP A 104 -13.48 8.44 -6.10
CA ASP A 104 -13.62 7.65 -7.34
C ASP A 104 -12.34 7.67 -8.18
N LYS A 105 -11.71 8.85 -8.32
CA LYS A 105 -10.45 8.99 -9.04
C LYS A 105 -9.33 8.16 -8.41
N LEU A 106 -9.15 8.28 -7.09
CA LEU A 106 -8.12 7.54 -6.36
C LEU A 106 -8.37 6.03 -6.43
N SER A 107 -9.62 5.59 -6.31
CA SER A 107 -10.00 4.18 -6.49
C SER A 107 -9.61 3.67 -7.88
N ASN A 108 -9.94 4.44 -8.93
CA ASN A 108 -9.58 4.10 -10.30
C ASN A 108 -8.07 4.09 -10.54
N ASP A 109 -7.33 5.04 -9.95
CA ASP A 109 -5.88 5.11 -10.02
C ASP A 109 -5.24 3.85 -9.40
N ILE A 110 -5.64 3.47 -8.18
CA ILE A 110 -5.18 2.23 -7.51
C ILE A 110 -5.48 1.00 -8.38
N MET A 111 -6.71 0.84 -8.84
CA MET A 111 -7.10 -0.30 -9.67
C MET A 111 -6.34 -0.33 -11.01
N SER A 112 -6.06 0.83 -11.61
CA SER A 112 -5.24 0.91 -12.81
C SER A 112 -3.82 0.45 -12.57
N ILE A 113 -3.20 0.85 -11.44
CA ILE A 113 -1.83 0.46 -11.09
C ILE A 113 -1.75 -1.05 -10.86
N LEU A 114 -2.69 -1.63 -10.10
CA LEU A 114 -2.74 -3.08 -9.86
C LEU A 114 -2.82 -3.89 -11.16
N ARG A 115 -3.66 -3.45 -12.12
CA ARG A 115 -3.77 -4.12 -13.43
C ARG A 115 -2.47 -4.04 -14.23
N SER A 116 -1.78 -2.90 -14.21
CA SER A 116 -0.49 -2.74 -14.89
C SER A 116 0.57 -3.67 -14.30
N GLN A 117 0.60 -3.86 -12.97
CA GLN A 117 1.55 -4.74 -12.32
C GLN A 117 1.30 -6.23 -12.64
N ALA A 118 0.04 -6.64 -12.76
CA ALA A 118 -0.31 -8.00 -13.18
C ALA A 118 0.13 -8.31 -14.63
N ALA A 119 0.05 -7.32 -15.53
CA ALA A 119 0.51 -7.48 -16.92
C ALA A 119 2.04 -7.62 -17.04
N VAL A 120 2.81 -7.08 -16.08
CA VAL A 120 4.27 -7.22 -16.04
C VAL A 120 4.69 -8.65 -15.64
N THR A 121 3.82 -9.40 -14.95
CA THR A 121 4.10 -10.78 -14.52
C THR A 121 3.85 -11.83 -15.61
N GLU A 122 3.19 -11.47 -16.72
CA GLU A 122 2.84 -12.40 -17.81
C GLU A 122 3.87 -12.48 -18.95
N ILE A 123 5.03 -11.82 -18.86
CA ILE A 123 6.09 -11.93 -19.89
C ILE A 123 7.40 -12.38 -19.26
N SER A 124 7.55 -13.70 -19.17
CA SER A 124 8.84 -14.39 -19.20
C SER A 124 8.70 -15.61 -20.12
N GLU A 125 8.35 -15.36 -21.39
CA GLU A 125 8.60 -16.30 -22.48
C GLU A 125 10.08 -16.19 -22.87
N GLU A 126 10.99 -16.77 -22.07
CA GLU A 126 12.36 -17.04 -22.50
C GLU A 126 13.04 -18.07 -21.56
N ASP A 127 12.47 -19.27 -21.46
CA ASP A 127 13.25 -20.53 -21.52
C ASP A 127 12.31 -21.72 -21.80
N ASP A 128 11.56 -21.67 -22.90
CA ASP A 128 10.80 -22.83 -23.38
C ASP A 128 11.67 -23.66 -24.32
N ALA A 129 12.76 -24.19 -23.77
CA ALA A 129 13.48 -25.34 -24.30
C ALA A 129 13.21 -26.57 -23.42
N VAL A 130 11.95 -26.78 -23.01
CA VAL A 130 11.55 -28.03 -22.37
C VAL A 130 11.25 -29.05 -23.47
N ASN A 131 12.24 -29.93 -23.67
CA ASN A 131 12.22 -31.05 -24.59
C ASN A 131 10.98 -31.94 -24.37
N LEU A 132 9.99 -31.82 -25.25
CA LEU A 132 8.86 -32.74 -25.39
C LEU A 132 9.37 -34.11 -25.85
N MET A 133 9.94 -34.90 -24.93
CA MET A 133 10.11 -36.32 -25.17
C MET A 133 8.81 -37.05 -24.88
N GLU A 134 8.21 -37.55 -25.95
CA GLU A 134 7.01 -38.39 -25.96
C GLU A 134 7.15 -39.56 -24.97
N HIS A 135 6.21 -39.65 -24.03
CA HIS A 135 6.00 -40.87 -23.26
C HIS A 135 5.38 -41.92 -24.19
N VAL A 136 6.22 -42.71 -24.84
CA VAL A 136 5.81 -43.90 -25.57
C VAL A 136 5.50 -45.00 -24.55
N PHE A 137 4.20 -45.25 -24.31
CA PHE A 137 3.71 -46.36 -23.48
C PHE A 137 3.98 -47.70 -24.16
N TRP A 138 4.79 -48.56 -23.52
CA TRP A 138 4.81 -50.03 -23.68
C TRP A 138 4.93 -50.68 -22.29
#